data_AF-A0AAP0DZ06-F1
#
_entry.id   AF-A0AAP0DZ06-F1
#
_cell.length_a   1.000
_cell.length_b   1.000
_cell.length_c   1.000
_cell.angle_alpha   90.00
_cell.angle_beta   90.00
_cell.angle_gamma   90.00
#
_symmetry.space_group_name_H-M   'P 1'
#
loop_
_entity.id
_entity.type
_entity.pdbx_description
1 polymer ?
#
loop_
_entity_poly.entity_id
_entity_poly.type
_entity_poly.pdbx_seq_one_letter_code
_entity_poly.pdbx_strand_id
1 'polypeptide(L)'
;MSQEQPRRSDHEQEEEEAIKYGDVFQVSGELGSKPITPQDAATMQAAENMALGHIKKGGPAAVMQSAASVNENRRVVGHNDVTPDQSVTVSDAEVSGHHIITESVAGQVVGQYVGAGPPTIGPKSGGGEGDDLVTIGEALEAAAMSTGEKPVEQSDAAAIQAAEVRATGRMQVTPGGVAAKAQAASSQNVRATRDEDKAKLVDVLADASSLLGKDKAVTREDAEGVIGAEIRNQPELATYPGGVAASMAAAARLNQQNN
;
A
#
# COMPACT_ATOMS: atom_id res chain seq x y z
N MET A 1 -9.52 57.29 -37.99
CA MET A 1 -8.75 57.00 -36.75
C MET A 1 -9.34 55.74 -36.15
N SER A 2 -8.72 54.60 -36.45
CA SER A 2 -9.11 53.28 -35.92
C SER A 2 -8.61 53.17 -34.49
N GLN A 3 -9.52 53.02 -33.53
CA GLN A 3 -9.18 52.50 -32.22
C GLN A 3 -9.34 50.98 -32.27
N GLU A 4 -8.20 50.31 -32.37
CA GLU A 4 -8.08 48.86 -32.15
C GLU A 4 -8.53 48.54 -30.72
N GLN A 5 -9.49 47.61 -30.60
CA GLN A 5 -9.75 46.91 -29.36
C GLN A 5 -8.48 46.17 -28.92
N PRO A 6 -8.18 46.10 -27.61
CA PRO A 6 -7.05 45.33 -27.13
C PRO A 6 -7.29 43.86 -27.51
N ARG A 7 -6.38 43.32 -28.33
CA ARG A 7 -6.31 41.89 -28.63
C ARG A 7 -6.25 41.15 -27.29
N ARG A 8 -7.29 40.35 -27.01
CA ARG A 8 -7.22 39.30 -25.98
C ARG A 8 -6.00 38.46 -26.33
N SER A 9 -5.02 38.49 -25.43
CA SER A 9 -3.84 37.65 -25.50
C SER A 9 -4.25 36.20 -25.68
N ASP A 10 -3.56 35.58 -26.63
CA ASP A 10 -3.68 34.21 -27.09
C ASP A 10 -3.87 33.19 -25.96
N HIS A 11 -4.96 32.42 -26.09
CA HIS A 11 -4.98 30.97 -25.94
C HIS A 11 -4.07 30.34 -24.87
N GLU A 12 -4.40 30.51 -23.59
CA GLU A 12 -4.30 29.38 -22.67
C GLU A 12 -5.52 28.49 -22.95
N GLN A 13 -5.34 27.53 -23.86
CA GLN A 13 -6.19 26.34 -23.85
C GLN A 13 -5.95 25.72 -22.47
N GLU A 14 -6.92 25.86 -21.56
CA GLU A 14 -7.14 24.86 -20.52
C GLU A 14 -7.44 23.56 -21.27
N GLU A 15 -6.41 22.85 -21.73
CA GLU A 15 -6.50 21.44 -22.01
C GLU A 15 -6.98 20.82 -20.69
N GLU A 16 -8.20 20.31 -20.66
CA GLU A 16 -8.74 19.63 -19.49
C GLU A 16 -7.83 18.43 -19.21
N GLU A 17 -6.82 18.61 -18.33
CA GLU A 17 -5.79 17.61 -18.10
C GLU A 17 -6.43 16.25 -17.77
N ALA A 18 -5.88 15.19 -18.36
CA ALA A 18 -6.32 13.83 -18.06
C ALA A 18 -6.16 13.56 -16.56
N ILE A 19 -7.11 12.84 -15.97
CA ILE A 19 -6.93 12.22 -14.65
C ILE A 19 -5.91 11.09 -14.81
N LYS A 20 -4.77 11.22 -14.15
CA LYS A 20 -3.66 10.27 -14.18
C LYS A 20 -3.73 9.31 -13.01
N TYR A 21 -2.95 8.23 -13.08
CA TYR A 21 -2.83 7.30 -11.97
C TYR A 21 -2.35 7.96 -10.68
N GLY A 22 -1.40 8.91 -10.78
CA GLY A 22 -0.87 9.64 -9.62
C GLY A 22 -1.88 10.59 -8.95
N ASP A 23 -2.98 10.94 -9.65
CA ASP A 23 -4.01 11.83 -9.12
C ASP A 23 -5.03 11.09 -8.23
N VAL A 24 -5.23 9.79 -8.49
CA VAL A 24 -6.18 8.94 -7.75
C VAL A 24 -5.50 7.92 -6.84
N PHE A 25 -4.31 7.47 -7.19
CA PHE A 25 -3.53 6.52 -6.42
C PHE A 25 -2.19 7.13 -6.06
N GLN A 26 -1.65 6.74 -4.91
CA GLN A 26 -0.33 7.17 -4.48
C GLN A 26 0.76 6.35 -5.18
N VAL A 27 0.83 6.51 -6.51
CA VAL A 27 1.79 5.87 -7.40
C VAL A 27 2.57 6.94 -8.15
N SER A 28 3.87 6.74 -8.28
CA SER A 28 4.80 7.71 -8.87
C SER A 28 5.55 7.10 -10.05
N GLY A 29 6.37 7.91 -10.73
CA GLY A 29 7.13 7.49 -11.92
C GLY A 29 6.26 7.45 -13.18
N GLU A 30 6.61 6.55 -14.11
CA GLU A 30 5.91 6.46 -15.40
C GLU A 30 4.42 6.17 -15.23
N LEU A 31 4.05 5.28 -14.30
CA LEU A 31 2.64 4.97 -14.04
C LEU A 31 1.88 6.21 -13.59
N GLY A 32 2.41 6.95 -12.60
CA GLY A 32 1.77 8.13 -12.04
C GLY A 32 1.49 9.24 -13.06
N SER A 33 2.27 9.32 -14.14
CA SER A 33 2.09 10.29 -15.22
C SER A 33 1.10 9.87 -16.32
N LYS A 34 0.73 8.59 -16.38
CA LYS A 34 -0.14 8.04 -17.44
C LYS A 34 -1.62 8.33 -17.11
N PRO A 35 -2.44 8.67 -18.13
CA PRO A 35 -3.88 8.78 -17.97
C PRO A 35 -4.48 7.39 -17.68
N ILE A 36 -5.57 7.36 -16.92
CA ILE A 36 -6.32 6.12 -16.71
C ILE A 36 -7.22 5.88 -17.92
N THR A 37 -7.08 4.72 -18.56
CA THR A 37 -7.88 4.33 -19.72
C THR A 37 -9.06 3.42 -19.34
N PRO A 38 -10.12 3.36 -20.17
CA PRO A 38 -11.23 2.43 -19.97
C PRO A 38 -10.77 0.97 -19.96
N GLN A 39 -9.78 0.63 -20.80
CA GLN A 39 -9.25 -0.72 -20.87
C GLN A 39 -8.51 -1.11 -19.59
N ASP A 40 -7.74 -0.20 -18.98
CA ASP A 40 -7.08 -0.47 -17.71
C ASP A 40 -8.10 -0.68 -16.59
N ALA A 41 -9.12 0.18 -16.55
CA ALA A 41 -10.21 0.07 -15.58
C ALA A 41 -11.00 -1.24 -15.74
N ALA A 42 -11.20 -1.70 -16.98
CA ALA A 42 -11.84 -2.99 -17.27
C ALA A 42 -10.93 -4.17 -16.87
N THR A 43 -9.61 -4.04 -17.08
CA THR A 43 -8.64 -5.06 -16.70
C THR A 43 -8.56 -5.20 -15.17
N MET A 44 -8.56 -4.08 -14.43
CA MET A 44 -8.65 -4.08 -12.96
C MET A 44 -9.96 -4.69 -12.49
N GLN A 45 -11.09 -4.32 -13.08
CA GLN A 45 -12.38 -4.90 -12.74
C GLN A 45 -12.43 -6.42 -12.97
N ALA A 46 -11.81 -6.91 -14.06
CA ALA A 46 -11.70 -8.34 -14.32
C ALA A 46 -10.82 -9.04 -13.28
N ALA A 47 -9.70 -8.43 -12.89
CA ALA A 47 -8.81 -8.95 -11.86
C ALA A 47 -9.50 -9.01 -10.49
N GLU A 48 -10.21 -7.95 -10.08
CA GLU A 48 -11.06 -7.90 -8.88
C GLU A 48 -12.09 -9.04 -8.89
N ASN A 49 -12.83 -9.19 -10.00
CA ASN A 49 -13.86 -10.23 -10.11
C ASN A 49 -13.27 -11.65 -10.07
N MET A 50 -12.10 -11.88 -10.67
CA MET A 50 -11.44 -13.19 -10.66
C MET A 50 -10.94 -13.55 -9.26
N ALA A 51 -10.37 -12.59 -8.52
CA ALA A 51 -9.83 -12.84 -7.19
C ALA A 51 -10.92 -12.90 -6.11
N LEU A 52 -11.95 -12.05 -6.21
CA LEU A 52 -12.91 -11.81 -5.12
C LEU A 52 -14.34 -12.26 -5.41
N GLY A 53 -14.63 -12.62 -6.66
CA GLY A 53 -15.98 -12.98 -7.12
C GLY A 53 -16.97 -11.81 -7.16
N HIS A 54 -16.58 -10.60 -6.75
CA HIS A 54 -17.40 -9.39 -6.78
C HIS A 54 -16.53 -8.13 -6.85
N ILE A 55 -17.11 -7.05 -7.38
CA ILE A 55 -16.47 -5.72 -7.45
C ILE A 55 -16.69 -4.99 -6.13
N LYS A 56 -15.62 -4.43 -5.56
CA LYS A 56 -15.71 -3.62 -4.34
C LYS A 56 -16.20 -2.22 -4.69
N LYS A 57 -17.32 -1.80 -4.09
CA LYS A 57 -17.80 -0.41 -4.23
C LYS A 57 -16.80 0.56 -3.60
N GLY A 58 -16.31 1.50 -4.39
CA GLY A 58 -15.27 2.45 -3.96
C GLY A 58 -13.86 1.85 -3.89
N GLY A 59 -13.67 0.61 -4.37
CA GLY A 59 -12.35 0.00 -4.55
C GLY A 59 -11.61 0.57 -5.76
N PRO A 60 -10.35 0.17 -5.97
CA PRO A 60 -9.51 0.61 -7.09
C PRO A 60 -10.18 0.47 -8.46
N ALA A 61 -10.87 -0.64 -8.78
CA ALA A 61 -11.58 -0.76 -10.05
C ALA A 61 -12.66 0.33 -10.21
N ALA A 62 -13.44 0.61 -9.16
CA ALA A 62 -14.50 1.61 -9.21
C ALA A 62 -13.95 3.05 -9.39
N VAL A 63 -12.82 3.35 -8.74
CA VAL A 63 -12.11 4.63 -8.89
C VAL A 63 -11.57 4.77 -10.32
N MET A 64 -10.92 3.73 -10.84
CA MET A 64 -10.40 3.71 -12.21
C MET A 64 -11.51 3.87 -13.25
N GLN A 65 -12.65 3.22 -13.10
CA GLN A 65 -13.81 3.37 -14.00
C GLN A 65 -14.34 4.80 -14.02
N SER A 66 -14.38 5.45 -12.85
CA SER A 66 -14.82 6.85 -12.74
C SER A 66 -13.83 7.80 -13.42
N ALA A 67 -12.53 7.60 -13.19
CA ALA A 67 -11.47 8.39 -13.82
C ALA A 67 -11.43 8.19 -15.35
N ALA A 68 -11.52 6.94 -15.82
CA ALA A 68 -11.58 6.61 -17.23
C ALA A 68 -12.79 7.23 -17.93
N SER A 69 -13.97 7.18 -17.30
CA SER A 69 -15.19 7.78 -17.85
C SER A 69 -15.04 9.30 -18.02
N VAL A 70 -14.37 9.97 -17.07
CA VAL A 70 -14.06 11.40 -17.19
C VAL A 70 -13.07 11.63 -18.33
N ASN A 71 -12.01 10.84 -18.42
CA ASN A 71 -11.00 10.97 -19.47
C ASN A 71 -11.58 10.73 -20.88
N GLU A 72 -12.50 9.76 -21.04
CA GLU A 72 -13.24 9.52 -22.29
C GLU A 72 -14.14 10.70 -22.64
N ASN A 73 -14.88 11.24 -21.66
CA ASN A 73 -15.76 12.38 -21.87
C ASN A 73 -14.98 13.63 -22.27
N ARG A 74 -13.76 13.81 -21.74
CA ARG A 74 -12.82 14.87 -22.11
C ARG A 74 -12.12 14.61 -23.45
N ARG A 75 -12.33 13.42 -24.06
CA ARG A 75 -11.67 12.95 -25.30
C ARG A 75 -10.14 12.92 -25.20
N VAL A 76 -9.61 12.78 -23.98
CA VAL A 76 -8.16 12.66 -23.75
C VAL A 76 -7.70 11.22 -23.97
N VAL A 77 -8.60 10.25 -23.76
CA VAL A 77 -8.41 8.84 -24.10
C VAL A 77 -9.61 8.34 -24.90
N GLY A 78 -9.38 7.43 -25.82
CA GLY A 78 -10.40 6.68 -26.54
C GLY A 78 -10.83 5.42 -25.80
N HIS A 79 -12.01 4.91 -26.15
CA HIS A 79 -12.56 3.65 -25.60
C HIS A 79 -11.62 2.45 -25.77
N ASN A 80 -10.84 2.44 -26.86
CA ASN A 80 -9.91 1.38 -27.21
C ASN A 80 -8.46 1.73 -26.90
N ASP A 81 -8.20 2.86 -26.23
CA ASP A 81 -6.84 3.21 -25.85
C ASP A 81 -6.38 2.22 -24.78
N VAL A 82 -5.22 1.62 -25.04
CA VAL A 82 -4.57 0.68 -24.14
C VAL A 82 -3.26 1.30 -23.72
N THR A 83 -2.98 1.30 -22.42
CA THR A 83 -1.62 1.60 -21.98
C THR A 83 -0.77 0.32 -22.13
N PRO A 84 0.26 0.34 -22.98
CA PRO A 84 1.16 -0.81 -23.07
C PRO A 84 1.89 -1.01 -21.73
N ASP A 85 2.13 -2.28 -21.40
CA ASP A 85 2.94 -2.76 -20.26
C ASP A 85 2.35 -2.55 -18.85
N GLN A 86 1.05 -2.31 -18.71
CA GLN A 86 0.40 -2.31 -17.38
C GLN A 86 -0.07 -3.71 -16.98
N SER A 87 0.74 -4.42 -16.18
CA SER A 87 0.30 -5.65 -15.53
C SER A 87 -0.56 -5.31 -14.31
N VAL A 88 -1.84 -5.67 -14.34
CA VAL A 88 -2.70 -5.59 -13.16
C VAL A 88 -2.65 -6.92 -12.41
N THR A 89 -2.34 -6.88 -11.13
CA THR A 89 -2.27 -8.08 -10.28
C THR A 89 -3.10 -7.87 -9.03
N VAL A 90 -3.97 -8.84 -8.75
CA VAL A 90 -4.68 -8.95 -7.48
C VAL A 90 -4.21 -10.24 -6.82
N SER A 91 -3.51 -10.09 -5.70
CA SER A 91 -2.96 -11.22 -4.93
C SER A 91 -3.78 -11.39 -3.67
N ASP A 92 -4.14 -12.63 -3.35
CA ASP A 92 -4.76 -13.04 -2.10
C ASP A 92 -3.75 -13.85 -1.28
N ALA A 93 -3.38 -13.33 -0.11
CA ALA A 93 -2.44 -13.97 0.81
C ALA A 93 -3.14 -14.32 2.13
N GLU A 94 -3.14 -15.60 2.48
CA GLU A 94 -3.66 -16.06 3.77
C GLU A 94 -2.61 -15.86 4.87
N VAL A 95 -2.93 -15.02 5.86
CA VAL A 95 -2.12 -14.78 7.06
C VAL A 95 -3.00 -15.06 8.27
N SER A 96 -2.64 -16.07 9.06
CA SER A 96 -3.37 -16.48 10.28
C SER A 96 -4.88 -16.67 10.06
N GLY A 97 -5.27 -17.35 8.97
CA GLY A 97 -6.66 -17.61 8.61
C GLY A 97 -7.43 -16.44 7.98
N HIS A 98 -6.75 -15.32 7.71
CA HIS A 98 -7.32 -14.12 7.11
C HIS A 98 -6.73 -13.86 5.72
N HIS A 99 -7.59 -13.53 4.76
CA HIS A 99 -7.20 -13.28 3.37
C HIS A 99 -6.83 -11.82 3.16
N ILE A 100 -5.56 -11.49 2.94
CA ILE A 100 -5.10 -10.13 2.61
C ILE A 100 -5.04 -10.00 1.09
N ILE A 101 -5.91 -9.16 0.56
CA ILE A 101 -6.02 -8.87 -0.86
C ILE A 101 -5.21 -7.61 -1.16
N THR A 102 -4.25 -7.75 -2.07
CA THR A 102 -3.40 -6.66 -2.54
C THR A 102 -3.62 -6.47 -4.03
N GLU A 103 -3.94 -5.26 -4.43
CA GLU A 103 -4.20 -4.87 -5.82
C GLU A 103 -3.10 -3.93 -6.27
N SER A 104 -2.49 -4.25 -7.41
CA SER A 104 -1.36 -3.51 -7.94
C SER A 104 -1.49 -3.31 -9.45
N VAL A 105 -0.98 -2.18 -9.92
CA VAL A 105 -0.84 -1.84 -11.33
C VAL A 105 0.64 -1.61 -11.60
N ALA A 106 1.21 -2.32 -12.57
CA ALA A 106 2.64 -2.29 -12.89
C ALA A 106 3.55 -2.50 -11.67
N GLY A 107 3.13 -3.37 -10.73
CA GLY A 107 3.88 -3.67 -9.50
C GLY A 107 3.75 -2.61 -8.38
N GLN A 108 3.02 -1.51 -8.62
CA GLN A 108 2.74 -0.52 -7.58
C GLN A 108 1.36 -0.77 -6.98
N VAL A 109 1.28 -0.84 -5.65
CA VAL A 109 0.04 -1.13 -4.92
C VAL A 109 -0.92 0.06 -5.04
N VAL A 110 -2.11 -0.21 -5.59
CA VAL A 110 -3.20 0.77 -5.73
C VAL A 110 -4.31 0.55 -4.69
N GLY A 111 -4.37 -0.64 -4.09
CA GLY A 111 -5.28 -0.94 -2.98
C GLY A 111 -4.83 -2.15 -2.19
N GLN A 112 -5.15 -2.16 -0.90
CA GLN A 112 -4.92 -3.32 -0.04
C GLN A 112 -6.05 -3.41 0.98
N TYR A 113 -6.65 -4.59 1.11
CA TYR A 113 -7.77 -4.82 2.02
C TYR A 113 -7.89 -6.28 2.39
N VAL A 114 -8.52 -6.56 3.54
CA VAL A 114 -8.73 -7.94 3.99
C VAL A 114 -10.07 -8.47 3.46
N GLY A 115 -10.02 -9.62 2.80
CA GLY A 115 -11.15 -10.39 2.31
C GLY A 115 -11.76 -11.23 3.42
N ALA A 116 -13.09 -11.22 3.49
CA ALA A 116 -13.83 -12.19 4.28
C ALA A 116 -13.89 -13.50 3.47
N GLY A 117 -12.86 -14.34 3.57
CA GLY A 117 -12.95 -15.73 3.16
C GLY A 117 -13.88 -16.49 4.12
N PRO A 118 -14.62 -17.52 3.67
CA PRO A 118 -15.37 -18.38 4.60
C PRO A 118 -14.39 -19.03 5.59
N PRO A 119 -14.74 -19.14 6.88
CA PRO A 119 -13.82 -19.60 7.91
C PRO A 119 -13.36 -21.03 7.60
N THR A 120 -12.08 -21.19 7.28
CA THR A 120 -11.44 -22.50 7.16
C THR A 120 -11.17 -23.04 8.56
N ILE A 121 -11.88 -24.11 8.92
CA ILE A 121 -11.70 -24.84 10.17
C ILE A 121 -10.38 -25.63 10.09
N GLY A 122 -9.28 -25.01 10.51
CA GLY A 122 -8.00 -25.67 10.78
C GLY A 122 -7.82 -25.93 12.28
N PRO A 123 -7.14 -27.01 12.71
CA PRO A 123 -7.04 -27.36 14.12
C PRO A 123 -6.09 -26.41 14.87
N LYS A 124 -6.60 -25.91 16.01
CA LYS A 124 -5.98 -24.96 16.95
C LYS A 124 -4.67 -25.45 17.57
N SER A 125 -3.76 -24.50 17.84
CA SER A 125 -2.71 -24.55 18.86
C SER A 125 -2.32 -23.09 19.16
N GLY A 126 -2.47 -22.48 20.33
CA GLY A 126 -3.03 -22.87 21.62
C GLY A 126 -2.74 -21.75 22.63
N GLY A 127 -3.77 -21.11 23.19
CA GLY A 127 -3.75 -20.61 24.56
C GLY A 127 -3.70 -19.09 24.77
N GLY A 128 -4.87 -18.45 24.77
CA GLY A 128 -5.12 -17.13 25.35
C GLY A 128 -6.43 -16.55 24.82
N GLU A 129 -7.20 -15.82 25.63
CA GLU A 129 -8.47 -15.16 25.25
C GLU A 129 -8.27 -13.98 24.25
N GLY A 130 -7.46 -14.19 23.19
CA GLY A 130 -7.14 -13.24 22.13
C GLY A 130 -6.62 -13.89 20.84
N ASP A 131 -6.91 -15.18 20.61
CA ASP A 131 -6.43 -15.99 19.47
C ASP A 131 -6.98 -15.57 18.08
N ASP A 132 -7.94 -14.63 18.00
CA ASP A 132 -8.53 -14.14 16.74
C ASP A 132 -8.07 -12.71 16.36
N LEU A 133 -7.17 -12.11 17.13
CA LEU A 133 -6.72 -10.73 16.93
C LEU A 133 -5.33 -10.70 16.28
N VAL A 134 -5.20 -9.94 15.19
CA VAL A 134 -3.94 -9.75 14.47
C VAL A 134 -2.95 -9.01 15.36
N THR A 135 -1.77 -9.58 15.53
CA THR A 135 -0.66 -9.04 16.32
C THR A 135 0.23 -8.10 15.51
N ILE A 136 1.11 -7.36 16.20
CA ILE A 136 2.00 -6.38 15.54
C ILE A 136 3.01 -7.10 14.65
N GLY A 137 3.53 -8.25 15.07
CA GLY A 137 4.43 -9.07 14.27
C GLY A 137 3.75 -9.60 13.00
N GLU A 138 2.53 -10.09 13.12
CA GLU A 138 1.76 -10.59 11.97
C GLU A 138 1.44 -9.46 10.98
N ALA A 139 1.11 -8.27 11.47
CA ALA A 139 0.88 -7.10 10.62
C ALA A 139 2.17 -6.67 9.87
N LEU A 140 3.34 -6.86 10.49
CA LEU A 140 4.64 -6.60 9.85
C LEU A 140 4.98 -7.67 8.81
N GLU A 141 4.72 -8.95 9.09
CA GLU A 141 4.89 -10.04 8.13
C GLU A 141 3.94 -9.88 6.92
N ALA A 142 2.70 -9.42 7.13
CA ALA A 142 1.77 -9.08 6.06
C ALA A 142 2.30 -7.95 5.15
N ALA A 143 2.94 -6.94 5.74
CA ALA A 143 3.61 -5.87 4.96
C ALA A 143 4.75 -6.46 4.11
N ALA A 144 5.49 -7.43 4.64
CA ALA A 144 6.52 -8.18 3.92
C ALA A 144 5.97 -8.93 2.71
N MET A 145 4.74 -9.45 2.77
CA MET A 145 4.13 -10.13 1.62
C MET A 145 3.64 -9.16 0.55
N SER A 146 3.22 -7.97 0.96
CA SER A 146 2.53 -7.01 0.09
C SER A 146 3.49 -6.07 -0.62
N THR A 147 4.55 -5.65 0.08
CA THR A 147 5.56 -4.72 -0.44
C THR A 147 6.99 -5.22 -0.18
N GLY A 148 7.15 -6.52 0.04
CA GLY A 148 8.42 -7.17 0.38
C GLY A 148 9.56 -6.90 -0.58
N GLU A 149 9.26 -6.76 -1.87
CA GLU A 149 10.26 -6.52 -2.92
C GLU A 149 10.82 -5.09 -2.90
N LYS A 150 10.18 -4.18 -2.16
CA LYS A 150 10.64 -2.79 -2.01
C LYS A 150 11.94 -2.77 -1.20
N PRO A 151 12.96 -2.00 -1.66
CA PRO A 151 14.13 -1.69 -0.84
C PRO A 151 13.71 -1.00 0.46
N VAL A 152 14.34 -1.37 1.58
CA VAL A 152 14.06 -0.72 2.87
C VAL A 152 14.52 0.73 2.86
N GLU A 153 13.61 1.65 3.16
CA GLU A 153 13.87 3.08 3.28
C GLU A 153 13.90 3.53 4.75
N GLN A 154 14.30 4.79 4.98
CA GLN A 154 14.36 5.37 6.32
C GLN A 154 12.97 5.53 6.95
N SER A 155 11.95 5.86 6.16
CA SER A 155 10.55 5.93 6.60
C SER A 155 10.06 4.57 7.08
N ASP A 156 10.35 3.51 6.32
CA ASP A 156 10.02 2.13 6.69
C ASP A 156 10.70 1.74 8.01
N ALA A 157 12.00 2.02 8.15
CA ALA A 157 12.74 1.72 9.38
C ALA A 157 12.16 2.45 10.60
N ALA A 158 11.69 3.69 10.43
CA ALA A 158 11.04 4.45 11.50
C ALA A 158 9.65 3.87 11.85
N ALA A 159 8.88 3.44 10.85
CA ALA A 159 7.58 2.78 11.06
C ALA A 159 7.75 1.45 11.80
N ILE A 160 8.72 0.62 11.39
CA ILE A 160 9.05 -0.67 12.02
C ILE A 160 9.53 -0.46 13.46
N GLN A 161 10.38 0.55 13.70
CA GLN A 161 10.78 0.90 15.06
C GLN A 161 9.58 1.30 15.92
N ALA A 162 8.68 2.12 15.40
CA ALA A 162 7.48 2.52 16.10
C ALA A 162 6.58 1.32 16.44
N ALA A 163 6.51 0.32 15.55
CA ALA A 163 5.80 -0.93 15.78
C ALA A 163 6.48 -1.78 16.88
N GLU A 164 7.80 -1.97 16.82
CA GLU A 164 8.56 -2.75 17.83
C GLU A 164 8.45 -2.14 19.24
N VAL A 165 8.53 -0.81 19.36
CA VAL A 165 8.37 -0.10 20.64
C VAL A 165 6.98 -0.35 21.23
N ARG A 166 5.95 -0.40 20.37
CA ARG A 166 4.55 -0.62 20.78
C ARG A 166 4.29 -2.06 21.18
N ALA A 167 4.84 -3.01 20.43
CA ALA A 167 4.74 -4.42 20.75
C ALA A 167 5.39 -4.73 22.09
N THR A 168 6.66 -4.35 22.24
CA THR A 168 7.46 -4.72 23.41
C THR A 168 7.26 -3.82 24.62
N GLY A 169 6.68 -2.62 24.43
CA GLY A 169 6.59 -1.57 25.45
C GLY A 169 7.95 -0.96 25.82
N ARG A 170 9.02 -1.28 25.08
CA ARG A 170 10.38 -0.78 25.34
C ARG A 170 10.67 0.39 24.42
N MET A 171 11.05 1.53 25.00
CA MET A 171 11.36 2.75 24.23
C MET A 171 12.72 2.69 23.51
N GLN A 172 13.51 1.64 23.72
CA GLN A 172 14.82 1.45 23.10
C GLN A 172 14.73 0.32 22.06
N VAL A 173 15.40 0.50 20.93
CA VAL A 173 15.57 -0.53 19.90
C VAL A 173 16.24 -1.75 20.53
N THR A 174 15.66 -2.92 20.37
CA THR A 174 16.25 -4.15 20.91
C THR A 174 17.44 -4.55 20.03
N PRO A 175 18.65 -4.74 20.57
CA PRO A 175 19.77 -5.23 19.77
C PRO A 175 19.43 -6.57 19.12
N GLY A 176 19.50 -6.64 17.78
CA GLY A 176 19.10 -7.82 17.00
C GLY A 176 17.59 -7.96 16.72
N GLY A 177 16.77 -7.00 17.17
CA GLY A 177 15.34 -6.92 16.85
C GLY A 177 15.05 -6.49 15.41
N VAL A 178 13.78 -6.50 15.05
CA VAL A 178 13.29 -6.16 13.70
C VAL A 178 13.64 -4.71 13.35
N ALA A 179 13.50 -3.80 14.31
CA ALA A 179 13.84 -2.39 14.14
C ALA A 179 15.35 -2.17 13.91
N ALA A 180 16.20 -2.91 14.63
CA ALA A 180 17.65 -2.84 14.43
C ALA A 180 18.05 -3.32 13.04
N LYS A 181 17.43 -4.42 12.56
CA LYS A 181 17.63 -4.93 11.19
C LYS A 181 17.19 -3.91 10.14
N ALA A 182 16.02 -3.29 10.32
CA ALA A 182 15.50 -2.27 9.40
C ALA A 182 16.40 -1.03 9.32
N GLN A 183 16.93 -0.57 10.46
CA GLN A 183 17.87 0.56 10.50
C GLN A 183 19.20 0.24 9.82
N ALA A 184 19.72 -0.98 10.02
CA ALA A 184 20.93 -1.43 9.34
C ALA A 184 20.70 -1.54 7.81
N ALA A 185 19.59 -2.14 7.40
CA ALA A 185 19.18 -2.29 6.01
C ALA A 185 19.04 -0.93 5.30
N SER A 186 18.27 0.00 5.87
CA SER A 186 18.11 1.35 5.29
C SER A 186 19.44 2.11 5.20
N SER A 187 20.29 2.05 6.24
CA SER A 187 21.61 2.70 6.22
C SER A 187 22.56 2.11 5.17
N GLN A 188 22.47 0.80 4.93
CA GLN A 188 23.22 0.12 3.89
C GLN A 188 22.69 0.46 2.50
N ASN A 189 21.37 0.49 2.32
CA ASN A 189 20.71 0.77 1.05
C ASN A 189 21.01 2.18 0.53
N VAL A 190 21.17 3.16 1.41
CA VAL A 190 21.60 4.53 1.04
C VAL A 190 22.99 4.54 0.42
N ARG A 191 23.84 3.55 0.75
CA ARG A 191 25.22 3.42 0.23
C ARG A 191 25.30 2.49 -0.98
N ALA A 192 24.27 1.66 -1.21
CA ALA A 192 24.22 0.73 -2.32
C ALA A 192 23.90 1.48 -3.63
N THR A 193 24.72 1.25 -4.66
CA THR A 193 24.57 1.91 -5.96
C THR A 193 23.62 1.19 -6.91
N ARG A 194 23.31 -0.09 -6.65
CA ARG A 194 22.42 -0.91 -7.48
C ARG A 194 21.23 -1.37 -6.64
N ASP A 195 20.06 -1.43 -7.26
CA ASP A 195 18.83 -1.86 -6.58
C ASP A 195 18.85 -3.35 -6.22
N GLU A 196 19.57 -4.18 -6.99
CA GLU A 196 19.77 -5.61 -6.72
C GLU A 196 20.55 -5.89 -5.42
N ASP A 197 21.39 -4.96 -4.99
CA ASP A 197 22.22 -5.09 -3.78
C ASP A 197 21.51 -4.54 -2.52
N LYS A 198 20.34 -3.93 -2.69
CA LYS A 198 19.57 -3.35 -1.58
C LYS A 198 18.84 -4.44 -0.81
N ALA A 199 18.95 -4.39 0.51
CA ALA A 199 18.14 -5.20 1.39
C ALA A 199 16.67 -4.81 1.24
N LYS A 200 15.80 -5.80 1.12
CA LYS A 200 14.37 -5.62 0.86
C LYS A 200 13.55 -5.78 2.13
N LEU A 201 12.31 -5.30 2.12
CA LEU A 201 11.41 -5.42 3.28
C LEU A 201 11.16 -6.87 3.68
N VAL A 202 11.09 -7.79 2.72
CA VAL A 202 10.93 -9.22 2.98
C VAL A 202 12.08 -9.78 3.84
N ASP A 203 13.31 -9.33 3.61
CA ASP A 203 14.50 -9.81 4.35
C ASP A 203 14.50 -9.37 5.83
N VAL A 204 13.78 -8.28 6.13
CA VAL A 204 13.71 -7.68 7.47
C VAL A 204 12.50 -8.18 8.24
N LEU A 205 11.36 -8.32 7.57
CA LEU A 205 10.05 -8.54 8.19
C LEU A 205 9.57 -9.99 8.19
N ALA A 206 10.19 -10.91 7.43
CA ALA A 206 9.72 -12.30 7.30
C ALA A 206 9.60 -13.06 8.64
N ASP A 207 10.36 -12.69 9.66
CA ASP A 207 10.33 -13.33 10.99
C ASP A 207 9.91 -12.35 12.11
N ALA A 208 9.15 -11.30 11.78
CA ALA A 208 8.84 -10.25 12.74
C ALA A 208 8.10 -10.77 13.98
N SER A 209 7.14 -11.68 13.83
CA SER A 209 6.38 -12.31 14.92
C SER A 209 7.28 -13.09 15.87
N SER A 210 8.31 -13.75 15.34
CA SER A 210 9.27 -14.52 16.15
C SER A 210 10.28 -13.62 16.87
N LEU A 211 10.59 -12.44 16.30
CA LEU A 211 11.58 -11.50 16.84
C LEU A 211 10.98 -10.55 17.88
N LEU A 212 9.67 -10.31 17.83
CA LEU A 212 8.92 -9.56 18.84
C LEU A 212 8.64 -10.47 20.05
N GLY A 213 9.62 -10.64 20.94
CA GLY A 213 9.52 -11.54 22.11
C GLY A 213 8.40 -11.24 23.12
N LYS A 214 7.63 -10.16 22.92
CA LYS A 214 6.32 -9.90 23.53
C LYS A 214 5.45 -9.25 22.47
N ASP A 215 4.89 -10.06 21.58
CA ASP A 215 3.94 -9.57 20.60
C ASP A 215 2.58 -9.35 21.25
N LYS A 216 1.87 -8.31 20.81
CA LYS A 216 0.54 -7.96 21.31
C LYS A 216 -0.39 -7.69 20.12
N ALA A 217 -1.70 -7.84 20.35
CA ALA A 217 -2.71 -7.46 19.38
C ALA A 217 -2.58 -5.98 18.99
N VAL A 218 -2.71 -5.69 17.70
CA VAL A 218 -2.67 -4.32 17.17
C VAL A 218 -3.89 -3.53 17.67
N THR A 219 -3.67 -2.37 18.27
CA THR A 219 -4.75 -1.41 18.55
C THR A 219 -4.77 -0.24 17.57
N ARG A 220 -5.82 0.58 17.64
CA ARG A 220 -5.95 1.79 16.83
C ARG A 220 -4.79 2.76 17.10
N GLU A 221 -4.48 2.97 18.38
CA GLU A 221 -3.43 3.88 18.84
C GLU A 221 -2.05 3.39 18.38
N ASP A 222 -1.88 2.07 18.30
CA ASP A 222 -0.65 1.50 17.77
C ASP A 222 -0.48 1.82 16.28
N ALA A 223 -1.53 1.61 15.48
CA ALA A 223 -1.52 1.92 14.05
C ALA A 223 -1.34 3.42 13.77
N GLU A 224 -2.09 4.30 14.44
CA GLU A 224 -1.93 5.76 14.31
C GLU A 224 -0.51 6.22 14.67
N GLY A 225 0.09 5.57 15.66
CA GLY A 225 1.45 5.81 16.07
C GLY A 225 2.51 5.41 15.04
N VAL A 226 2.30 4.30 14.35
CA VAL A 226 3.16 3.83 13.25
C VAL A 226 2.99 4.72 12.02
N ILE A 227 1.74 5.06 11.65
CA ILE A 227 1.42 6.02 10.59
C ILE A 227 2.15 7.34 10.82
N GLY A 228 2.06 7.90 12.04
CA GLY A 228 2.74 9.14 12.38
C GLY A 228 4.27 9.03 12.30
N ALA A 229 4.84 7.86 12.57
CA ALA A 229 6.29 7.65 12.46
C ALA A 229 6.75 7.58 11.01
N GLU A 230 5.99 6.92 10.13
CA GLU A 230 6.28 6.83 8.70
C GLU A 230 6.19 8.21 8.05
N ILE A 231 5.07 8.93 8.24
CA ILE A 231 4.83 10.27 7.69
C ILE A 231 5.94 11.25 8.08
N ARG A 232 6.36 11.26 9.35
CA ARG A 232 7.42 12.18 9.83
C ARG A 232 8.78 11.92 9.19
N ASN A 233 9.01 10.73 8.68
CA ASN A 233 10.29 10.32 8.09
C ASN A 233 10.19 10.12 6.57
N GLN A 234 9.05 10.46 5.97
CA GLN A 234 8.84 10.40 4.53
C GLN A 234 8.83 11.83 3.94
N PRO A 235 9.57 12.10 2.85
CA PRO A 235 9.62 13.43 2.23
C PRO A 235 8.26 13.98 1.80
N GLU A 236 7.36 13.11 1.35
CA GLU A 236 6.02 13.46 0.86
C GLU A 236 4.97 13.55 1.98
N LEU A 237 5.35 13.33 3.24
CA LEU A 237 4.46 13.34 4.41
C LEU A 237 3.22 12.42 4.26
N ALA A 238 3.41 11.29 3.59
CA ALA A 238 2.38 10.28 3.37
C ALA A 238 2.85 8.90 3.83
N THR A 239 1.92 7.95 3.92
CA THR A 239 2.22 6.54 4.18
C THR A 239 2.44 5.79 2.87
N TYR A 240 3.27 4.74 2.87
CA TYR A 240 3.44 3.93 1.67
C TYR A 240 2.26 2.94 1.50
N PRO A 241 1.56 2.93 0.35
CA PRO A 241 0.49 1.96 0.10
C PRO A 241 1.00 0.52 0.16
N GLY A 242 0.34 -0.34 0.95
CA GLY A 242 0.79 -1.72 1.16
C GLY A 242 2.00 -1.88 2.09
N GLY A 243 2.53 -0.77 2.62
CA GLY A 243 3.66 -0.75 3.53
C GLY A 243 3.29 -1.11 4.98
N VAL A 244 4.20 -0.79 5.89
CA VAL A 244 4.09 -1.13 7.32
C VAL A 244 2.91 -0.42 7.98
N ALA A 245 2.71 0.87 7.71
CA ALA A 245 1.61 1.62 8.31
C ALA A 245 0.23 1.18 7.77
N ALA A 246 0.14 0.88 6.47
CA ALA A 246 -1.08 0.37 5.85
C ALA A 246 -1.51 -0.98 6.45
N SER A 247 -0.55 -1.89 6.62
CA SER A 247 -0.78 -3.22 7.20
C SER A 247 -1.18 -3.13 8.68
N MET A 248 -0.52 -2.26 9.46
CA MET A 248 -0.90 -1.96 10.85
C MET A 248 -2.32 -1.36 10.95
N ALA A 249 -2.69 -0.45 10.05
CA ALA A 249 -4.03 0.13 10.03
C ALA A 249 -5.10 -0.90 9.65
N ALA A 250 -4.80 -1.82 8.73
CA ALA A 250 -5.69 -2.92 8.38
C ALA A 250 -5.90 -3.87 9.57
N ALA A 251 -4.81 -4.27 10.24
CA ALA A 251 -4.85 -5.11 11.44
C ALA A 251 -5.66 -4.47 12.59
N ALA A 252 -5.43 -3.18 12.87
CA ALA A 252 -6.18 -2.45 13.90
C ALA A 252 -7.69 -2.39 13.61
N ARG A 253 -8.09 -2.26 12.34
CA ARG A 253 -9.50 -2.26 11.93
C ARG A 253 -10.14 -3.63 12.10
N LEU A 254 -9.42 -4.70 11.78
CA LEU A 254 -9.90 -6.08 11.99
C LEU A 254 -10.14 -6.36 13.47
N ASN A 255 -9.18 -5.99 14.31
CA ASN A 255 -9.28 -6.21 15.74
C ASN A 255 -10.44 -5.45 16.37
N GLN A 256 -10.84 -4.29 15.82
CA GLN A 256 -12.03 -3.56 16.25
C GLN A 256 -13.36 -4.17 15.77
N GLN A 257 -13.36 -4.92 14.67
CA GLN A 257 -14.55 -5.60 14.16
C GLN A 257 -14.81 -6.93 14.87
N ASN A 258 -13.75 -7.56 15.38
CA ASN A 258 -13.79 -8.82 16.09
C ASN A 258 -13.99 -8.67 17.62
N ASN A 259 -14.14 -7.44 18.12
CA ASN A 259 -14.29 -7.11 19.55
C ASN A 259 -15.63 -6.46 19.84
#